data_AF-A0A350DE52-F1
#
_entry.id   AF-A0A350DE52-F1
#
_cell.length_a   1.000
_cell.length_b   1.000
_cell.length_c   1.000
_cell.angle_alpha   90.00
_cell.angle_beta   90.00
_cell.angle_gamma   90.00
#
_symmetry.space_group_name_H-M   'P 1'
#
loop_
_entity.id
_entity.type
_entity.pdbx_description
1 polymer ?
#
loop_
_entity_poly.entity_id
_entity_poly.type
_entity_poly.pdbx_seq_one_letter_code
_entity_poly.pdbx_strand_id
1 'polypeptide(L)' 'MMRRCPLCHAQESALYHQDRRRDYYQCATCALVFVPSEQHLTAAAEKAEYDQHQNSPQDTGYRRF' A
#
# COMPACT_ATOMS: atom_id res chain seq x y z
N MET A 1 -1.49 -8.13 17.79
CA MET A 1 -1.99 -6.74 17.82
C MET A 1 -3.04 -6.61 16.71
N MET A 2 -4.29 -6.28 17.04
CA MET A 2 -5.36 -6.07 16.05
C MET A 2 -5.14 -4.70 15.38
N ARG A 3 -4.98 -4.64 14.05
CA ARG A 3 -4.78 -3.39 13.31
C ARG A 3 -6.14 -2.88 12.83
N ARG A 4 -6.45 -1.61 13.09
CA ARG A 4 -7.68 -1.00 12.60
C ARG A 4 -7.56 -0.77 11.09
N CYS A 5 -8.55 -1.23 10.32
CA CYS A 5 -8.62 -1.00 8.88
C CYS A 5 -8.73 0.52 8.60
N PRO A 6 -7.90 1.09 7.70
CA PRO A 6 -7.96 2.53 7.40
C PRO A 6 -9.20 2.92 6.58
N LEU A 7 -9.87 1.96 5.93
CA LEU A 7 -11.04 2.21 5.08
C LEU A 7 -12.37 2.07 5.83
N CYS A 8 -12.62 0.92 6.45
CA CYS A 8 -13.90 0.65 7.12
C CYS A 8 -13.85 0.76 8.66
N HIS A 9 -12.66 1.03 9.22
CA HIS A 9 -12.42 1.17 10.66
C HIS A 9 -12.72 -0.07 11.52
N ALA A 10 -13.02 -1.22 10.91
CA ALA A 10 -13.09 -2.50 11.61
C ALA A 10 -11.75 -2.83 12.28
N GLN A 11 -11.80 -3.49 13.43
CA GLN A 11 -10.61 -3.88 14.20
C GLN A 11 -10.08 -5.25 13.80
N GLU A 12 -10.85 -6.00 13.01
CA GLU A 12 -10.52 -7.35 12.61
C GLU A 12 -9.66 -7.32 11.34
N SER A 13 -8.36 -7.48 11.54
CA SER A 13 -7.38 -7.66 10.48
C SER A 13 -6.40 -8.77 10.83
N ALA A 14 -6.06 -9.61 9.86
CA ALA A 14 -5.03 -10.64 10.01
C ALA A 14 -3.78 -10.28 9.21
N LEU A 15 -2.61 -10.78 9.64
CA LEU A 15 -1.40 -10.71 8.82
C LEU A 15 -1.66 -11.52 7.53
N TYR A 16 -1.47 -10.87 6.39
CA TYR A 16 -1.72 -11.42 5.06
C TYR A 16 -0.42 -11.81 4.36
N HIS A 17 0.60 -10.95 4.45
CA HIS A 17 1.90 -11.17 3.84
C HIS A 17 2.97 -10.32 4.54
N GLN A 18 4.24 -10.67 4.37
CA GLN A 18 5.37 -9.88 4.81
C GLN A 18 6.41 -9.88 3.68
N ASP A 19 6.75 -8.69 3.19
CA ASP A 19 7.89 -8.51 2.30
C ASP A 19 9.18 -8.25 3.12
N ARG A 20 10.30 -7.92 2.47
CA ARG A 20 11.56 -7.64 3.18
C ARG A 20 11.52 -6.42 4.11
N ARG A 21 10.51 -5.55 3.99
CA ARG A 21 10.42 -4.24 4.63
C ARG A 21 9.09 -4.02 5.39
N ARG A 22 7.99 -4.63 4.96
CA ARG A 22 6.63 -4.27 5.39
C ARG A 22 5.79 -5.50 5.70
N ASP A 23 4.91 -5.32 6.67
CA ASP A 23 3.82 -6.22 6.99
C ASP A 23 2.56 -5.75 6.26
N TYR A 24 1.87 -6.69 5.63
CA TYR A 24 0.58 -6.47 5.00
C TYR A 24 -0.49 -7.14 5.83
N TYR A 25 -1.55 -6.40 6.17
CA TYR A 25 -2.71 -6.90 6.88
C TYR A 25 -3.93 -6.89 5.99
N GLN A 26 -4.79 -7.90 6.09
CA GLN A 26 -6.07 -7.95 5.39
C GLN A 26 -7.22 -7.78 6.38
N CYS A 27 -8.13 -6.85 6.09
CA CYS A 27 -9.35 -6.65 6.87
C CYS A 27 -10.36 -7.79 6.63
N ALA A 28 -10.89 -8.38 7.70
CA ALA A 28 -11.91 -9.42 7.60
C ALA A 28 -13.28 -8.89 7.14
N THR A 29 -13.54 -7.59 7.30
CA THR A 29 -14.84 -6.97 6.97
C THR A 29 -14.90 -6.50 5.51
N CYS A 30 -13.90 -5.75 5.04
CA CYS A 30 -13.92 -5.16 3.69
C CYS A 30 -12.88 -5.76 2.73
N ALA A 31 -12.14 -6.79 3.15
CA ALA A 31 -11.08 -7.45 2.38
C ALA A 31 -9.89 -6.56 1.96
N LEU A 32 -9.84 -5.29 2.38
CA LEU A 32 -8.71 -4.39 2.08
C LEU A 32 -7.40 -4.98 2.62
N VAL A 33 -6.40 -5.09 1.76
CA VAL A 33 -5.01 -5.34 2.14
C VAL A 33 -4.30 -4.00 2.32
N PHE A 34 -3.68 -3.77 3.48
CA PHE A 34 -3.06 -2.50 3.83
C PHE A 34 -1.76 -2.68 4.63
N VAL A 35 -0.88 -1.70 4.54
CA VAL A 35 0.34 -1.58 5.35
C VAL A 35 0.06 -0.63 6.52
N PRO A 36 0.51 -0.93 7.75
CA PRO A 36 0.34 -0.03 8.89
C PRO A 36 1.07 1.31 8.72
N SER A 37 0.51 2.38 9.29
CA SER A 37 1.02 3.75 9.16
C SER A 37 2.46 3.93 9.62
N GLU A 38 2.91 3.16 10.61
CA GLU A 38 4.28 3.27 11.15
C GLU A 38 5.33 2.71 10.17
N GLN A 39 4.90 1.98 9.13
CA GLN A 39 5.75 1.43 8.08
C GLN A 39 5.59 2.19 6.75
N HIS A 40 4.84 3.30 6.74
CA HIS A 40 4.75 4.18 5.57
C HIS A 40 6.05 4.95 5.38
N LEU A 41 6.35 5.31 4.13
CA LEU A 41 7.46 6.20 3.83
C LEU A 41 7.18 7.59 4.42
N THR A 42 8.25 8.32 4.73
CA THR A 42 8.11 9.76 4.95
C THR A 42 7.66 10.42 3.65
N ALA A 43 7.02 11.59 3.72
CA ALA A 43 6.60 12.32 2.52
C ALA A 43 7.77 12.59 1.55
N ALA A 44 8.97 12.86 2.07
CA ALA A 44 10.16 13.05 1.25
C ALA A 44 10.60 11.76 0.53
N ALA A 45 10.58 10.62 1.22
CA ALA A 45 10.93 9.34 0.62
C ALA A 45 9.85 8.87 -0.37
N GLU A 46 8.57 9.05 -0.05
CA GLU A 46 7.47 8.80 -0.99
C GLU A 46 7.65 9.61 -2.27
N LYS A 47 7.94 10.92 -2.16
CA LYS A 47 8.23 11.76 -3.33
C LYS A 47 9.42 11.24 -4.13
N ALA A 48 10.51 10.84 -3.48
CA ALA A 48 11.69 10.32 -4.15
C ALA A 48 11.41 9.03 -4.94
N GLU A 49 10.52 8.17 -4.46
CA GLU A 49 10.05 7.01 -5.23
C GLU A 49 9.17 7.45 -6.41
N TYR A 50 8.24 8.38 -6.20
CA TYR A 50 7.37 8.87 -7.27
C TYR A 50 8.13 9.59 -8.39
N ASP A 51 9.18 10.33 -8.07
CA ASP A 51 10.02 11.04 -9.04
C ASP A 51 10.77 10.08 -10.00
N GLN A 52 10.86 8.77 -9.67
CA GLN A 52 11.43 7.75 -10.55
C GLN A 52 10.45 7.30 -11.65
N HIS A 53 9.16 7.61 -11.54
CA HIS A 53 8.17 7.21 -12.54
C HIS A 53 8.27 8.06 -13.82
N GLN A 54 8.35 7.40 -14.98
CA GLN A 54 8.27 8.02 -16.30
C GLN A 54 6.91 7.74 -16.95
N ASN A 55 5.86 8.37 -16.40
CA ASN A 55 4.51 8.20 -16.93
C ASN A 55 4.31 9.08 -18.18
N SER A 56 4.57 8.52 -19.37
CA SER A 56 4.32 9.22 -20.64
C SER A 56 3.09 8.62 -21.35
N PRO A 57 2.08 9.43 -21.70
CA PRO A 57 0.97 8.94 -22.53
C PRO A 57 1.37 8.66 -23.99
N GLN A 58 2.58 9.07 -24.39
CA GLN A 58 3.20 8.70 -25.67
C GLN A 58 3.95 7.38 -25.60
N ASP A 59 4.22 6.86 -24.39
CA ASP A 59 4.73 5.50 -24.23
C ASP A 59 3.61 4.51 -24.59
N THR A 60 3.79 3.86 -25.74
CA THR A 60 2.84 2.87 -26.26
C THR A 60 2.77 1.60 -25.40
N GLY A 61 3.80 1.30 -24.61
CA GLY A 61 3.79 0.23 -23.62
C GLY A 61 2.97 0.59 -22.39
N TYR A 62 3.02 1.86 -21.96
CA TYR A 62 2.27 2.37 -20.81
C TYR A 62 0.75 2.33 -20.99
N ARG A 63 0.26 2.41 -22.24
CA ARG A 63 -1.18 2.41 -22.55
C ARG A 63 -1.73 1.07 -23.05
N ARG A 64 -0.97 -0.03 -22.94
CA ARG A 64 -1.49 -1.37 -23.24
C ARG A 64 -2.21 -1.90 -22.01
N PHE A 65 -3.53 -1.97 -22.12
CA PHE A 65 -4.44 -2.61 -21.15
C PHE A 65 -4.77 -4.02 -21.61
#